data_AF-A0A4S1XI85-F1
#
_entry.id   AF-A0A4S1XI85-F1
#
_cell.length_a   1.000
_cell.length_b   1.000
_cell.length_c   1.000
_cell.angle_alpha   90.00
_cell.angle_beta   90.00
_cell.angle_gamma   90.00
#
_symmetry.space_group_name_H-M   'P 1'
#
loop_
_entity.id
_entity.type
_entity.pdbx_description
1 polymer ?
#
loop_
_entity_poly.entity_id
_entity_poly.type
_entity_poly.pdbx_seq_one_letter_code
_entity_poly.pdbx_strand_id
1 'polypeptide(L)'
;MMLPDDLQVRSMWASIRSGVWRHFAAAVLLLFLLPLTTSCSVSLIAPYDSRTEEMVTQIQGELSAFHQELVYDNEAPACVYSKHVDFYRTIHADIANLRVRVSAIAKNLATADQVRALEAGVGDLETIHRNRENQPPGDTRCMGIKAMENSFGGLEGIIRSILQLEMVKQRTL
;
A
#
# COMPACT_ATOMS: atom_id res chain seq x y z
N MET A 1 -67.76 61.91 3.24
CA MET A 1 -67.19 60.75 2.52
C MET A 1 -65.68 60.84 2.74
N MET A 2 -65.16 60.13 3.75
CA MET A 2 -63.79 60.23 4.23
C MET A 2 -63.00 59.08 3.58
N LEU A 3 -62.02 59.42 2.73
CA LEU A 3 -61.14 58.43 2.10
C LEU A 3 -60.11 57.94 3.14
N PRO A 4 -59.85 56.63 3.23
CA PRO A 4 -58.86 56.10 4.16
C PRO A 4 -57.45 56.57 3.79
N ASP A 5 -56.71 56.98 4.82
CA ASP A 5 -55.37 57.56 4.76
C ASP A 5 -54.36 56.69 3.99
N ASP A 6 -53.82 57.23 2.91
CA ASP A 6 -52.71 56.69 2.09
C ASP A 6 -51.47 56.27 2.91
N LEU A 7 -51.35 56.75 4.15
CA LEU A 7 -50.28 56.43 5.09
C LEU A 7 -50.31 54.96 5.58
N GLN A 8 -51.50 54.35 5.76
CA GLN A 8 -51.58 52.95 6.20
C GLN A 8 -51.21 51.97 5.09
N VAL A 9 -51.52 52.30 3.84
CA VAL A 9 -51.17 51.46 2.69
C VAL A 9 -49.65 51.41 2.53
N ARG A 10 -48.96 52.56 2.64
CA ARG A 10 -47.50 52.65 2.49
C ARG A 10 -46.71 51.85 3.53
N SER A 11 -47.13 51.83 4.80
CA SER A 11 -46.43 51.08 5.85
C SER A 11 -46.61 49.56 5.69
N MET A 12 -47.76 49.11 5.17
CA MET A 12 -48.06 47.70 4.92
C MET A 12 -47.20 47.13 3.78
N TRP A 13 -46.99 47.88 2.69
CA TRP A 13 -46.09 47.47 1.59
C TRP A 13 -44.61 47.44 2.00
N ALA A 14 -44.18 48.29 2.93
CA ALA A 14 -42.81 48.31 3.44
C ALA A 14 -42.49 47.07 4.31
N SER A 15 -43.45 46.59 5.09
CA SER A 15 -43.32 45.37 5.91
C SER A 15 -43.25 44.08 5.07
N ILE A 16 -44.07 44.00 4.01
CA ILE A 16 -44.07 42.84 3.08
C ILE A 16 -42.75 42.78 2.30
N ARG A 17 -42.20 43.93 1.87
CA ARG A 17 -40.90 44.01 1.18
C ARG A 17 -39.73 43.54 2.04
N SER A 18 -39.74 43.83 3.34
CA SER A 18 -38.62 43.47 4.22
C SER A 18 -38.58 41.98 4.58
N GLY A 19 -39.73 41.32 4.68
CA GLY A 19 -39.84 39.87 4.90
C GLY A 19 -39.32 39.06 3.72
N VAL A 20 -39.79 39.39 2.50
CA VAL A 20 -39.37 38.69 1.26
C VAL A 20 -37.86 38.87 1.02
N TRP A 21 -37.31 40.05 1.32
CA TRP A 21 -35.89 40.34 1.13
C TRP A 21 -35.00 39.58 2.13
N ARG A 22 -35.44 39.39 3.39
CA ARG A 22 -34.74 38.53 4.36
C ARG A 22 -34.70 37.07 3.92
N HIS A 23 -35.79 36.54 3.37
CA HIS A 23 -35.83 35.17 2.86
C HIS A 23 -34.98 34.99 1.60
N PHE A 24 -34.97 35.97 0.69
CA PHE A 24 -34.08 35.97 -0.47
C PHE A 24 -32.61 36.04 -0.08
N ALA A 25 -32.24 36.95 0.85
CA ALA A 25 -30.87 37.06 1.34
C ALA A 25 -30.39 35.79 2.04
N ALA A 26 -31.26 35.16 2.86
CA ALA A 26 -30.95 33.90 3.50
C ALA A 26 -30.78 32.74 2.49
N ALA A 27 -31.64 32.67 1.46
CA ALA A 27 -31.54 31.65 0.43
C ALA A 27 -30.26 31.79 -0.41
N VAL A 28 -29.88 33.03 -0.77
CA VAL A 28 -28.63 33.31 -1.49
C VAL A 28 -27.40 32.97 -0.64
N LEU A 29 -27.43 33.28 0.66
CA LEU A 29 -26.36 32.90 1.60
C LEU A 29 -26.24 31.38 1.72
N LEU A 30 -27.36 30.65 1.83
CA LEU A 30 -27.36 29.19 1.90
C LEU A 30 -26.82 28.56 0.60
N LEU A 31 -27.17 29.14 -0.55
CA LEU A 31 -26.67 28.72 -1.87
C LEU A 31 -25.16 28.94 -2.01
N PHE A 32 -24.63 30.02 -1.42
CA PHE A 32 -23.18 30.30 -1.38
C PHE A 32 -22.42 29.42 -0.39
N LEU A 33 -23.08 28.89 0.65
CA LEU A 33 -22.49 27.98 1.63
C LEU A 33 -22.49 26.51 1.17
N LEU A 34 -23.39 26.11 0.26
CA LEU A 34 -23.46 24.77 -0.33
C LEU A 34 -22.16 24.26 -0.98
N PRO A 35 -21.37 25.04 -1.74
CA PRO A 35 -20.12 24.53 -2.31
C PRO A 35 -19.02 24.26 -1.27
N LEU A 36 -19.10 24.82 -0.06
CA LEU A 36 -18.12 24.59 1.01
C LEU A 36 -18.20 23.19 1.63
N THR A 37 -19.29 22.44 1.38
CA THR A 37 -19.40 21.04 1.82
C THR A 37 -18.82 20.04 0.82
N THR A 38 -18.32 20.50 -0.33
CA THR A 38 -17.50 19.66 -1.21
C THR A 38 -16.13 19.47 -0.58
N SER A 39 -16.06 18.58 0.40
CA SER A 39 -14.79 18.14 0.99
C SER A 39 -13.94 17.55 -0.12
N CYS A 40 -12.89 18.27 -0.53
CA CYS A 40 -11.80 17.68 -1.29
C CYS A 40 -11.26 16.51 -0.48
N SER A 41 -11.54 15.28 -0.93
CA SER A 41 -10.93 14.08 -0.37
C SER A 41 -9.46 14.07 -0.76
N VAL A 42 -8.60 14.67 0.08
CA VAL A 42 -7.16 14.65 -0.13
C VAL A 42 -6.66 13.27 0.26
N SER A 43 -6.46 12.40 -0.73
CA SER A 43 -5.76 11.14 -0.49
C SER A 43 -4.28 11.41 -0.23
N LEU A 44 -3.81 11.04 0.96
CA LEU A 44 -2.39 11.07 1.33
C LEU A 44 -1.66 9.77 0.96
N ILE A 45 -2.39 8.76 0.50
CA ILE A 45 -1.85 7.43 0.16
C ILE A 45 -2.03 7.18 -1.34
N ALA A 46 -1.08 6.47 -1.95
CA ALA A 46 -1.19 5.99 -3.32
C ALA A 46 -2.50 5.21 -3.56
N PRO A 47 -3.06 5.26 -4.79
CA PRO A 47 -4.13 4.37 -5.19
C PRO A 47 -3.68 2.91 -5.14
N TYR A 48 -4.66 2.02 -5.00
CA TYR A 48 -4.46 0.59 -5.14
C TYR A 48 -3.89 0.26 -6.53
N ASP A 49 -2.91 -0.64 -6.58
CA ASP A 49 -2.32 -1.15 -7.82
C ASP A 49 -2.35 -2.69 -7.82
N SER A 50 -3.30 -3.27 -8.55
CA SER A 50 -3.44 -4.73 -8.65
C SER A 50 -2.17 -5.40 -9.18
N ARG A 51 -1.39 -4.70 -10.02
CA ARG A 51 -0.13 -5.24 -10.53
C ARG A 51 0.94 -5.37 -9.44
N THR A 52 0.98 -4.44 -8.49
CA THR A 52 1.86 -4.54 -7.32
C THR A 52 1.47 -5.76 -6.48
N GLU A 53 0.18 -5.97 -6.23
CA GLU A 53 -0.32 -7.14 -5.50
C GLU A 53 0.04 -8.47 -6.19
N GLU A 54 -0.17 -8.56 -7.50
CA GLU A 54 0.20 -9.74 -8.31
C GLU A 54 1.69 -10.05 -8.21
N MET A 55 2.55 -9.04 -8.37
CA MET A 55 4.01 -9.20 -8.30
C MET A 55 4.47 -9.65 -6.90
N VAL A 56 3.89 -9.08 -5.85
CA VAL A 56 4.20 -9.47 -4.46
C VAL A 56 3.73 -10.90 -4.18
N THR A 57 2.57 -11.29 -4.70
CA THR A 57 2.02 -12.65 -4.58
C THR A 57 2.89 -13.67 -5.33
N GLN A 58 3.39 -13.31 -6.51
CA GLN A 58 4.33 -14.14 -7.26
C GLN A 58 5.62 -14.38 -6.45
N ILE A 59 6.24 -13.31 -5.96
CA ILE A 59 7.45 -13.37 -5.12
C ILE A 59 7.21 -14.24 -3.87
N GLN A 60 6.04 -14.12 -3.24
CA GLN A 60 5.66 -15.00 -2.13
C GLN A 60 5.66 -16.47 -2.53
N GLY A 61 5.03 -16.80 -3.66
CA GLY A 61 4.98 -18.17 -4.18
C GLY A 61 6.38 -18.74 -4.44
N GLU A 62 7.26 -17.96 -5.04
CA GLU A 62 8.65 -18.36 -5.32
C GLU A 62 9.46 -18.58 -4.03
N LEU A 63 9.37 -17.66 -3.06
CA LEU A 63 10.02 -17.84 -1.76
C LEU A 63 9.49 -19.07 -1.01
N SER A 64 8.18 -19.30 -1.02
CA SER A 64 7.57 -20.45 -0.36
C SER A 64 7.98 -21.77 -1.03
N ALA A 65 8.04 -21.81 -2.36
CA ALA A 65 8.52 -22.99 -3.09
C ALA A 65 9.99 -23.28 -2.75
N PHE A 66 10.83 -22.24 -2.75
CA PHE A 66 12.25 -22.38 -2.40
C PHE A 66 12.46 -22.80 -0.94
N HIS A 67 11.66 -22.28 -0.01
CA HIS A 67 11.70 -22.72 1.39
C HIS A 67 11.39 -24.21 1.51
N GLN A 68 10.34 -24.68 0.83
CA GLN A 68 9.97 -26.09 0.84
C GLN A 68 11.07 -26.96 0.25
N GLU A 69 11.64 -26.55 -0.89
CA GLU A 69 12.76 -27.25 -1.53
C GLU A 69 13.93 -27.42 -0.56
N LEU A 70 14.38 -26.35 0.12
CA LEU A 70 15.48 -26.45 1.07
C LEU A 70 15.15 -27.27 2.33
N VAL A 71 13.88 -27.36 2.72
CA VAL A 71 13.44 -28.18 3.87
C VAL A 71 13.40 -29.66 3.50
N TYR A 72 12.92 -30.01 2.30
CA TYR A 72 12.83 -31.38 1.83
C TYR A 72 14.20 -31.94 1.42
N ASP A 73 15.00 -31.14 0.71
CA ASP A 73 16.32 -31.51 0.21
C ASP A 73 17.43 -30.89 1.08
N ASN A 74 17.35 -31.11 2.40
CA ASN A 74 18.19 -30.43 3.40
C ASN A 74 19.61 -31.02 3.57
N GLU A 75 20.04 -31.89 2.67
CA GLU A 75 21.35 -32.55 2.69
C GLU A 75 22.22 -32.14 1.50
N ALA A 76 23.54 -32.14 1.71
CA ALA A 76 24.49 -31.85 0.65
C ALA A 76 24.54 -33.03 -0.35
N PRO A 77 24.60 -32.78 -1.67
CA PRO A 77 24.87 -31.50 -2.32
C PRO A 77 23.61 -30.73 -2.76
N ALA A 78 22.39 -31.20 -2.47
CA ALA A 78 21.17 -30.56 -2.98
C ALA A 78 20.89 -29.21 -2.28
N CYS A 79 21.17 -29.13 -0.99
CA CYS A 79 20.90 -27.98 -0.14
C CYS A 79 21.85 -26.77 -0.32
N VAL A 80 22.90 -26.86 -1.16
CA VAL A 80 24.00 -25.87 -1.16
C VAL A 80 23.73 -24.72 -2.13
N TYR A 81 24.26 -23.54 -1.80
CA TYR A 81 24.01 -22.31 -2.56
C TYR A 81 24.29 -22.46 -4.07
N SER A 82 25.37 -23.13 -4.47
CA SER A 82 25.73 -23.31 -5.88
C SER A 82 24.68 -24.05 -6.71
N LYS A 83 23.77 -24.82 -6.09
CA LYS A 83 22.61 -25.44 -6.77
C LYS A 83 21.43 -24.50 -6.97
N HIS A 84 21.43 -23.37 -6.27
CA HIS A 84 20.29 -22.46 -6.15
C HIS A 84 20.56 -21.05 -6.67
N VAL A 85 21.65 -20.86 -7.43
CA VAL A 85 22.06 -19.55 -7.98
C VAL A 85 20.98 -18.94 -8.88
N ASP A 86 20.31 -19.78 -9.68
CA ASP A 86 19.28 -19.29 -10.61
C ASP A 86 18.01 -18.81 -9.89
N PHE A 87 17.67 -19.41 -8.74
CA PHE A 87 16.62 -18.88 -7.86
C PHE A 87 16.98 -17.46 -7.41
N TYR A 88 18.18 -17.25 -6.84
CA TYR A 88 18.61 -15.93 -6.36
C TYR A 88 18.66 -14.89 -7.48
N ARG A 89 19.12 -15.26 -8.67
CA ARG A 89 19.12 -14.37 -9.82
C ARG A 89 17.70 -13.93 -10.20
N THR A 90 16.75 -14.88 -10.21
CA THR A 90 15.35 -14.64 -10.58
C THR A 90 14.66 -13.75 -9.56
N ILE A 91 14.72 -14.13 -8.28
CA ILE A 91 14.04 -13.39 -7.21
C ILE A 91 14.56 -11.95 -7.06
N HIS A 92 15.87 -11.71 -7.26
CA HIS A 92 16.43 -10.35 -7.28
C HIS A 92 15.92 -9.54 -8.47
N ALA A 93 15.77 -10.16 -9.65
CA ALA A 93 15.22 -9.49 -10.81
C ALA A 93 13.74 -9.12 -10.60
N ASP A 94 12.95 -10.01 -10.02
CA ASP A 94 11.53 -9.76 -9.74
C ASP A 94 11.33 -8.67 -8.67
N ILE A 95 12.14 -8.67 -7.61
CA ILE A 95 12.14 -7.61 -6.61
C ILE A 95 12.59 -6.27 -7.22
N ALA A 96 13.60 -6.26 -8.10
CA ALA A 96 14.02 -5.05 -8.80
C ALA A 96 12.90 -4.48 -9.69
N ASN A 97 12.18 -5.35 -10.40
CA ASN A 97 11.02 -4.96 -11.22
C ASN A 97 9.90 -4.37 -10.35
N LEU A 98 9.58 -5.02 -9.23
CA LEU A 98 8.63 -4.52 -8.24
C LEU A 98 9.07 -3.15 -7.70
N ARG A 99 10.35 -2.99 -7.36
CA ARG A 99 10.92 -1.73 -6.85
C ARG A 99 10.75 -0.57 -7.84
N VAL A 100 10.99 -0.81 -9.13
CA VAL A 100 10.76 0.20 -10.19
C VAL A 100 9.28 0.58 -10.25
N ARG A 101 8.38 -0.40 -10.25
CA ARG A 101 6.92 -0.19 -10.29
C ARG A 101 6.46 0.67 -9.11
N VAL A 102 6.76 0.26 -7.89
CA VAL A 102 6.27 0.94 -6.68
C VAL A 102 6.83 2.35 -6.54
N SER A 103 8.06 2.59 -7.00
CA SER A 103 8.70 3.91 -6.97
C SER A 103 8.14 4.88 -8.01
N ALA A 104 7.56 4.37 -9.09
CA ALA A 104 6.92 5.19 -10.12
C ALA A 104 5.52 5.68 -9.71
N ILE A 105 4.92 5.08 -8.68
CA ILE A 105 3.59 5.44 -8.20
C ILE A 105 3.71 6.60 -7.19
N ALA A 106 3.04 7.72 -7.48
CA ALA A 106 3.03 8.87 -6.59
C ALA A 106 2.43 8.52 -5.21
N LYS A 107 3.01 9.06 -4.13
CA LYS A 107 2.58 8.83 -2.73
C LYS A 107 2.65 7.35 -2.28
N ASN A 108 3.55 6.57 -2.87
CA ASN A 108 3.70 5.14 -2.56
C ASN A 108 4.93 4.80 -1.69
N LEU A 109 5.42 5.77 -0.92
CA LEU A 109 6.68 5.64 -0.17
C LEU A 109 6.65 4.45 0.81
N ALA A 110 5.53 4.25 1.52
CA ALA A 110 5.40 3.14 2.47
C ALA A 110 5.57 1.76 1.82
N THR A 111 4.92 1.53 0.66
CA THR A 111 5.12 0.29 -0.10
C THR A 111 6.56 0.18 -0.61
N ALA A 112 7.13 1.28 -1.12
CA ALA A 112 8.51 1.30 -1.61
C ALA A 112 9.53 0.97 -0.50
N ASP A 113 9.29 1.40 0.74
CA ASP A 113 10.14 1.12 1.89
C ASP A 113 10.09 -0.36 2.28
N GLN A 114 8.90 -0.97 2.26
CA GLN A 114 8.73 -2.40 2.51
C GLN A 114 9.37 -3.26 1.40
N VAL A 115 9.29 -2.83 0.14
CA VAL A 115 10.00 -3.51 -0.97
C VAL A 115 11.51 -3.44 -0.80
N ARG A 116 12.07 -2.33 -0.30
CA ARG A 116 13.51 -2.25 0.03
C ARG A 116 13.89 -3.18 1.19
N ALA A 117 13.02 -3.30 2.19
CA ALA A 117 13.24 -4.27 3.27
C ALA A 117 13.21 -5.72 2.75
N LEU A 118 12.32 -6.02 1.79
CA LEU A 118 12.25 -7.32 1.12
C LEU A 118 13.53 -7.62 0.34
N GLU A 119 14.00 -6.66 -0.47
CA GLU A 119 15.27 -6.75 -1.22
C GLU A 119 16.45 -7.03 -0.29
N ALA A 120 16.56 -6.29 0.83
CA ALA A 120 17.59 -6.50 1.83
C ALA A 120 17.50 -7.90 2.47
N GLY A 121 16.30 -8.32 2.87
CA GLY A 121 16.09 -9.64 3.49
C GLY A 121 16.46 -10.80 2.57
N VAL A 122 16.18 -10.70 1.26
CA VAL A 122 16.58 -11.71 0.28
C VAL A 122 18.09 -11.71 0.10
N GLY A 123 18.73 -10.54 0.09
CA GLY A 123 20.20 -10.43 0.08
C GLY A 123 20.85 -11.06 1.32
N ASP A 124 20.26 -10.89 2.49
CA ASP A 124 20.74 -11.52 3.73
C ASP A 124 20.59 -13.05 3.67
N LEU A 125 19.43 -13.55 3.21
CA LEU A 125 19.19 -14.99 3.00
C LEU A 125 20.24 -15.58 2.04
N GLU A 126 20.50 -14.92 0.91
CA GLU A 126 21.51 -15.35 -0.05
C GLU A 126 22.90 -15.40 0.57
N THR A 127 23.27 -14.36 1.32
CA THR A 127 24.57 -14.26 1.98
C THR A 127 24.75 -15.39 3.00
N ILE A 128 23.73 -15.66 3.83
CA ILE A 128 23.75 -16.76 4.78
C ILE A 128 23.91 -18.09 4.05
N HIS A 129 23.15 -18.32 2.98
CA HIS A 129 23.21 -19.57 2.21
C HIS A 129 24.59 -19.80 1.58
N ARG A 130 25.16 -18.77 0.96
CA ARG A 130 26.51 -18.80 0.38
C ARG A 130 27.58 -19.07 1.45
N ASN A 131 27.47 -18.42 2.61
CA ASN A 131 28.42 -18.60 3.70
C ASN A 131 28.37 -20.01 4.32
N ARG A 132 27.20 -20.66 4.30
CA ARG A 132 27.07 -22.07 4.70
C ARG A 132 27.82 -22.98 3.75
N GLU A 133 27.70 -22.78 2.44
CA GLU A 133 28.40 -23.61 1.46
C GLU A 133 29.94 -23.59 1.61
N ASN A 134 30.50 -22.46 2.09
CA ASN A 134 31.93 -22.29 2.33
C ASN A 134 32.45 -23.00 3.61
N GLN A 135 31.57 -23.62 4.41
CA GLN A 135 31.95 -24.41 5.58
C GLN A 135 32.60 -25.74 5.18
N PRO A 136 33.34 -26.41 6.10
CA PRO A 136 33.90 -27.73 5.85
C PRO A 136 32.86 -28.75 5.32
N PRO A 137 33.29 -29.75 4.53
CA PRO A 137 32.41 -30.78 3.99
C PRO A 137 31.62 -31.52 5.07
N GLY A 138 30.35 -31.79 4.78
CA GLY A 138 29.38 -32.42 5.69
C GLY A 138 28.09 -31.62 5.79
N ASP A 139 27.23 -31.99 6.74
CA ASP A 139 25.89 -31.40 6.95
C ASP A 139 25.93 -29.89 7.31
N THR A 140 27.12 -29.38 7.64
CA THR A 140 27.36 -27.96 7.92
C THR A 140 27.28 -27.05 6.71
N ARG A 141 27.28 -27.62 5.49
CA ARG A 141 27.16 -26.86 4.23
C ARG A 141 25.74 -26.46 3.89
N CYS A 142 24.74 -27.10 4.52
CA CYS A 142 23.34 -26.76 4.38
C CYS A 142 22.94 -25.67 5.38
N MET A 143 21.88 -24.93 5.06
CA MET A 143 21.26 -24.07 6.05
C MET A 143 20.45 -24.93 7.03
N GLY A 144 20.69 -24.78 8.34
CA GLY A 144 19.91 -25.53 9.33
C GLY A 144 18.45 -25.09 9.33
N ILE A 145 17.52 -26.04 9.55
CA ILE A 145 16.06 -25.79 9.51
C ILE A 145 15.63 -24.57 10.31
N LYS A 146 16.10 -24.42 11.56
CA LYS A 146 15.78 -23.24 12.39
C LYS A 146 16.26 -21.92 11.79
N ALA A 147 17.40 -21.92 11.10
CA ALA A 147 17.91 -20.73 10.44
C ALA A 147 17.08 -20.39 9.20
N MET A 148 16.59 -21.40 8.48
CA MET A 148 15.64 -21.23 7.37
C MET A 148 14.32 -20.64 7.88
N GLU A 149 13.71 -21.24 8.90
CA GLU A 149 12.44 -20.77 9.49
C GLU A 149 12.51 -19.29 9.91
N ASN A 150 13.61 -18.87 10.54
CA ASN A 150 13.80 -17.48 10.93
C ASN A 150 13.92 -16.54 9.71
N SER A 151 14.66 -16.95 8.68
CA SER A 151 14.91 -16.13 7.49
C SER A 151 13.64 -15.99 6.65
N PHE A 152 12.99 -17.11 6.34
CA PHE A 152 11.75 -17.13 5.58
C PHE A 152 10.59 -16.51 6.36
N GLY A 153 10.48 -16.74 7.67
CA GLY A 153 9.48 -16.08 8.50
C GLY A 153 9.59 -14.55 8.51
N GLY A 154 10.82 -14.02 8.50
CA GLY A 154 11.07 -12.59 8.34
C GLY A 154 10.59 -12.04 6.99
N LEU A 155 10.93 -12.74 5.90
CA LEU A 155 10.52 -12.39 4.55
C LEU A 155 8.99 -12.43 4.37
N GLU A 156 8.35 -13.49 4.87
CA GLU A 156 6.88 -13.63 4.87
C GLU A 156 6.21 -12.49 5.65
N GLY A 157 6.80 -12.07 6.77
CA GLY A 157 6.34 -10.92 7.54
C GLY A 157 6.33 -9.63 6.71
N ILE A 158 7.40 -9.39 5.95
CA ILE A 158 7.51 -8.21 5.07
C ILE A 158 6.49 -8.29 3.93
N ILE A 159 6.38 -9.44 3.24
CA ILE A 159 5.40 -9.65 2.16
C ILE A 159 3.97 -9.42 2.65
N ARG A 160 3.63 -9.97 3.82
CA ARG A 160 2.31 -9.76 4.43
C ARG A 160 2.03 -8.29 4.67
N SER A 161 3.03 -7.53 5.12
CA SER A 161 2.88 -6.09 5.36
C SER A 161 2.61 -5.31 4.07
N ILE A 162 3.21 -5.72 2.95
CA ILE A 162 2.97 -5.14 1.62
C ILE A 162 1.54 -5.43 1.17
N LEU A 163 1.13 -6.70 1.19
CA LEU A 163 -0.22 -7.10 0.78
C LEU A 163 -1.31 -6.45 1.66
N GLN A 164 -1.09 -6.35 2.97
CA GLN A 164 -2.01 -5.66 3.87
C GLN A 164 -2.16 -4.18 3.51
N LEU A 165 -1.08 -3.51 3.15
CA LEU A 165 -1.12 -2.11 2.74
C LEU A 165 -1.89 -1.95 1.41
N GLU A 166 -1.68 -2.82 0.43
CA GLU A 166 -2.44 -2.80 -0.84
C GLU A 166 -3.94 -3.07 -0.61
N MET A 167 -4.30 -4.03 0.24
CA MET A 167 -5.71 -4.28 0.60
C MET A 167 -6.36 -3.09 1.31
N VAL A 168 -5.63 -2.35 2.14
CA VAL A 168 -6.15 -1.13 2.77
C VAL A 168 -6.43 -0.08 1.70
N LYS A 169 -5.51 0.14 0.75
CA LYS A 169 -5.70 1.10 -0.35
C LYS A 169 -6.95 0.78 -1.16
N GLN A 170 -7.19 -0.51 -1.45
CA GLN A 170 -8.35 -0.98 -2.21
C GLN A 170 -9.69 -0.67 -1.52
N ARG A 171 -9.71 -0.60 -0.19
CA ARG A 171 -10.94 -0.33 0.59
C ARG A 171 -11.21 1.17 0.77
N THR A 172 -10.17 1.99 0.71
CA THR A 172 -10.24 3.43 1.05
C THR A 172 -10.44 4.34 -0.15
N LEU A 173 -10.23 3.85 -1.37
CA LEU A 173 -10.28 4.61 -2.63
C LEU A 173 -11.20 3.90 -3.61
#